data_AF-A0A6A8G1Y3-F1
#
_entry.id   AF-A0A6A8G1Y3-F1
#
_cell.length_a   1.000
_cell.length_b   1.000
_cell.length_c   1.000
_cell.angle_alpha   90.00
_cell.angle_beta   90.00
_cell.angle_gamma   90.00
#
_symmetry.space_group_name_H-M   'P 1'
#
loop_
_entity.id
_entity.type
_entity.pdbx_description
1 polymer ?
#
loop_
_entity_poly.entity_id
_entity_poly.type
_entity_poly.pdbx_seq_one_letter_code
_entity_poly.pdbx_strand_id
1 'polypeptide(L)'
;MTDSDEARTDDSTTADETQAADTFGVGIQVTETELRFVVNVPSDIDSGWTDPDAFQRLVERITWDVLDQQNVLRTIASNAPDGETVFLGTVTLRSDETLVDHSLRSPSFDEA
;
A
#
# COMPACT_ATOMS: atom_id res chain seq x y z
N MET A 1 5.68 -35.03 46.57
CA MET A 1 4.78 -34.86 45.41
C MET A 1 4.76 -33.38 45.12
N THR A 2 5.59 -32.93 44.17
CA THR A 2 5.47 -31.60 43.58
C THR A 2 4.94 -31.87 42.19
N ASP A 3 3.72 -31.44 41.94
CA ASP A 3 3.14 -31.36 40.60
C ASP A 3 2.51 -29.98 40.55
N SER A 4 3.23 -29.05 39.96
CA SER A 4 2.74 -27.71 39.65
C SER A 4 3.16 -27.47 38.22
N ASP A 5 2.32 -28.03 37.36
CA ASP A 5 2.05 -27.55 36.01
C ASP A 5 1.82 -26.03 36.08
N GLU A 6 2.82 -25.28 35.67
CA GLU A 6 2.59 -23.93 35.16
C GLU A 6 3.13 -23.95 33.75
N ALA A 7 2.22 -24.29 32.83
CA ALA A 7 2.33 -24.03 31.42
C ALA A 7 3.02 -22.67 31.23
N ARG A 8 4.27 -22.71 30.75
CA ARG A 8 4.90 -21.52 30.21
C ARG A 8 4.07 -21.16 29.00
N THR A 9 3.17 -20.22 29.21
CA THR A 9 2.49 -19.47 28.16
C THR A 9 3.56 -18.95 27.23
N ASP A 10 3.78 -19.69 26.15
CA ASP A 10 4.40 -19.20 24.92
C ASP A 10 3.38 -18.25 24.30
N ASP A 11 3.27 -17.05 24.89
CA ASP A 11 2.62 -15.91 24.29
C ASP A 11 3.68 -14.81 24.27
N SER A 12 4.63 -15.01 23.37
CA SER A 12 5.44 -13.91 22.86
C SER A 12 4.98 -13.60 21.44
N THR A 13 3.67 -13.47 21.26
CA THR A 13 3.17 -12.48 20.29
C THR A 13 3.31 -11.12 20.97
N THR A 14 4.54 -10.69 21.19
CA THR A 14 4.84 -9.26 21.27
C THR A 14 4.69 -8.74 19.85
N ALA A 15 3.44 -8.66 19.38
CA ALA A 15 3.07 -7.67 18.40
C ALA A 15 3.31 -6.35 19.12
N ASP A 16 4.46 -5.78 18.82
CA ASP A 16 4.89 -4.49 19.31
C ASP A 16 3.76 -3.48 19.04
N GLU A 17 2.95 -3.18 20.05
CA GLU A 17 1.87 -2.17 20.02
C GLU A 17 2.41 -0.74 19.90
N THR A 18 3.65 -0.56 19.41
CA THR A 18 4.20 0.75 19.07
C THR A 18 3.87 1.05 17.61
N GLN A 19 2.60 1.38 17.36
CA GLN A 19 2.00 1.82 16.09
C GLN A 19 2.34 0.93 14.88
N ALA A 20 1.55 -0.14 14.73
CA ALA A 20 1.53 -0.98 13.55
C ALA A 20 1.33 -0.10 12.30
N ALA A 21 2.23 -0.24 11.33
CA ALA A 21 2.13 0.46 10.05
C ALA A 21 1.47 -0.48 9.04
N ASP A 22 0.45 0.04 8.39
CA ASP A 22 -0.35 -0.66 7.40
C ASP A 22 0.30 -0.57 6.03
N THR A 23 0.32 -1.69 5.29
CA THR A 23 0.87 -1.71 3.92
C THR A 23 -0.25 -1.67 2.90
N PHE A 24 -0.26 -0.62 2.09
CA PHE A 24 -1.24 -0.36 1.04
C PHE A 24 -0.61 -0.58 -0.32
N GLY A 25 -1.28 -1.36 -1.17
CA GLY A 25 -0.91 -1.47 -2.57
C GLY A 25 -1.37 -0.23 -3.33
N VAL A 26 -0.55 0.30 -4.23
CA VAL A 26 -0.93 1.40 -5.12
C VAL A 26 -0.78 0.97 -6.57
N GLY A 27 -1.72 1.43 -7.39
CA GLY A 27 -1.72 1.12 -8.80
C GLY A 27 -2.53 2.12 -9.61
N ILE A 28 -2.45 1.98 -10.92
CA ILE A 28 -3.25 2.74 -11.87
C ILE A 28 -4.13 1.76 -12.61
N GLN A 29 -5.44 1.93 -12.45
CA GLN A 29 -6.41 1.25 -13.26
C GLN A 29 -6.52 1.97 -14.60
N VAL A 30 -6.21 1.24 -15.67
CA VAL A 30 -6.43 1.68 -17.04
C VAL A 30 -7.86 1.33 -17.39
N THR A 31 -8.66 2.36 -17.65
CA THR A 31 -10.00 2.18 -18.20
C THR A 31 -10.00 2.56 -19.67
N GLU A 32 -11.05 2.19 -20.39
CA GLU A 32 -11.19 2.44 -21.84
C GLU A 32 -11.01 3.92 -22.20
N THR A 33 -11.32 4.83 -21.27
CA THR A 33 -11.31 6.28 -21.52
C THR A 33 -10.29 7.06 -20.69
N GLU A 34 -9.76 6.50 -19.60
CA GLU A 34 -8.97 7.26 -18.63
C GLU A 34 -8.14 6.38 -17.68
N LEU A 35 -7.14 6.98 -17.05
CA LEU A 35 -6.30 6.37 -16.01
C LEU A 35 -6.79 6.80 -14.63
N ARG A 36 -7.09 5.83 -13.75
CA ARG A 36 -7.54 6.08 -12.37
C ARG A 36 -6.50 5.59 -11.37
N PHE A 37 -6.13 6.45 -10.44
CA PHE A 37 -5.32 6.03 -9.29
C PHE A 37 -6.16 5.17 -8.35
N VAL A 38 -5.67 3.97 -8.04
CA VAL A 38 -6.35 3.03 -7.15
C VAL A 38 -5.41 2.59 -6.04
N VAL A 39 -5.95 2.53 -4.83
CA VAL A 39 -5.26 2.01 -3.65
C VAL A 39 -5.92 0.68 -3.29
N ASN A 40 -5.14 -0.39 -3.32
CA ASN A 40 -5.54 -1.70 -2.84
C ASN A 40 -5.27 -1.79 -1.34
N VAL A 41 -6.36 -1.83 -0.57
CA VAL A 41 -6.35 -1.92 0.88
C VAL A 41 -6.53 -3.40 1.24
N PRO A 42 -5.54 -4.08 1.84
CA PRO A 42 -5.73 -5.45 2.28
C PRO A 42 -6.84 -5.55 3.34
N SER A 43 -7.52 -6.69 3.41
CA SER A 43 -8.68 -6.87 4.30
C SER A 43 -8.31 -6.91 5.81
N ASP A 44 -7.02 -7.02 6.13
CA ASP A 44 -6.48 -7.19 7.49
C ASP A 44 -5.99 -5.87 8.11
N ILE A 45 -6.43 -4.73 7.57
CA ILE A 45 -5.99 -3.40 8.01
C ILE A 45 -6.73 -3.02 9.29
N ASP A 46 -5.99 -2.57 10.30
CA ASP A 46 -6.57 -1.96 11.49
C ASP A 46 -7.33 -0.69 11.08
N SER A 47 -8.62 -0.63 11.41
CA SER A 47 -9.56 0.40 10.92
C SER A 47 -9.29 1.83 11.43
N GLY A 48 -8.06 2.17 11.81
CA GLY A 48 -7.63 3.50 12.28
C GLY A 48 -7.75 4.60 11.22
N TRP A 49 -7.85 4.24 9.94
CA TRP A 49 -8.06 5.17 8.84
C TRP A 49 -9.52 5.63 8.78
N THR A 50 -9.83 6.67 9.55
CA THR A 50 -11.21 7.18 9.73
C THR A 50 -11.70 7.97 8.52
N ASP A 51 -10.80 8.59 7.75
CA ASP A 51 -11.11 9.45 6.60
C ASP A 51 -10.55 8.86 5.29
N PRO A 52 -11.37 8.14 4.50
CA PRO A 52 -10.92 7.49 3.27
C PRO A 52 -10.45 8.51 2.22
N ASP A 53 -11.12 9.67 2.12
CA ASP A 53 -10.73 10.75 1.22
C ASP A 53 -9.38 11.40 1.59
N ALA A 54 -9.11 11.58 2.89
CA ALA A 54 -7.85 12.14 3.36
C ALA A 54 -6.70 11.16 3.11
N PHE A 55 -6.92 9.89 3.46
CA PHE A 55 -6.02 8.80 3.18
C PHE A 55 -5.69 8.69 1.68
N GLN A 56 -6.69 8.68 0.80
CA GLN A 56 -6.47 8.57 -0.64
C GLN A 56 -5.59 9.70 -1.16
N ARG A 57 -5.89 10.96 -0.78
CA ARG A 57 -5.06 12.12 -1.18
C ARG A 57 -3.64 12.04 -0.63
N LEU A 58 -3.45 11.54 0.59
CA LEU A 58 -2.15 11.38 1.22
C LEU A 58 -1.30 10.34 0.47
N VAL A 59 -1.85 9.15 0.24
CA VAL A 59 -1.19 8.06 -0.50
C VAL A 59 -0.84 8.51 -1.90
N GLU A 60 -1.78 9.17 -2.58
CA GLU A 60 -1.57 9.71 -3.90
C GLU A 60 -0.41 10.72 -3.90
N ARG A 61 -0.43 11.68 -2.98
CA ARG A 61 0.64 12.68 -2.83
C ARG A 61 1.99 12.03 -2.59
N ILE A 62 2.09 11.07 -1.67
CA ILE A 62 3.34 10.37 -1.35
C ILE A 62 3.83 9.58 -2.57
N THR A 63 2.91 8.91 -3.26
CA THR A 63 3.25 8.14 -4.47
C THR A 63 3.84 9.05 -5.53
N TRP A 64 3.28 10.24 -5.74
CA TRP A 64 3.77 11.23 -6.69
C TRP A 64 4.96 12.05 -6.20
N ASP A 65 5.24 12.05 -4.90
CA ASP A 65 6.47 12.61 -4.34
C ASP A 65 7.66 11.70 -4.65
N VAL A 66 7.44 10.38 -4.60
CA VAL A 66 8.45 9.36 -4.90
C VAL A 66 8.56 9.08 -6.41
N LEU A 67 7.45 9.06 -7.14
CA LEU A 67 7.38 8.76 -8.59
C LEU A 67 6.92 9.98 -9.38
N ASP A 68 7.49 10.18 -10.58
CA ASP A 68 7.01 11.23 -11.48
C ASP A 68 5.65 10.85 -12.08
N GLN A 69 4.59 11.52 -11.62
CA GLN A 69 3.20 11.29 -12.03
C GLN A 69 3.05 11.32 -13.56
N GLN A 70 3.62 12.33 -14.22
CA GLN A 70 3.44 12.53 -15.66
C GLN A 70 4.14 11.43 -16.47
N ASN A 71 5.32 11.01 -16.03
CA ASN A 71 6.08 9.93 -16.65
C ASN A 71 5.38 8.58 -16.45
N VAL A 72 4.92 8.28 -15.23
CA VAL A 72 4.18 7.05 -14.91
C VAL A 72 2.90 6.96 -15.74
N LEU A 73 2.06 8.01 -15.74
CA LEU A 73 0.81 8.03 -16.49
C LEU A 73 1.05 7.93 -18.01
N ARG A 74 2.07 8.63 -18.54
CA ARG A 74 2.43 8.52 -19.97
C ARG A 74 2.88 7.12 -20.33
N THR A 75 3.70 6.51 -19.49
CA THR A 75 4.24 5.15 -19.70
C THR A 75 3.10 4.13 -19.73
N ILE A 76 2.16 4.24 -18.79
CA ILE A 76 0.97 3.39 -18.72
C ILE A 76 0.07 3.64 -19.93
N ALA A 77 -0.26 4.89 -20.24
CA ALA A 77 -1.11 5.22 -21.38
C ALA A 77 -0.56 4.72 -22.73
N SER A 78 0.76 4.57 -22.84
CA SER A 78 1.41 4.13 -24.09
C SER A 78 1.54 2.61 -24.21
N ASN A 79 1.59 1.88 -23.10
CA ASN A 79 1.96 0.46 -23.07
C ASN A 79 0.92 -0.47 -22.44
N ALA A 80 0.14 0.03 -21.48
CA ALA A 80 -0.80 -0.81 -20.74
C ALA A 80 -2.13 -0.97 -21.49
N PRO A 81 -2.67 -2.19 -21.60
CA PRO A 81 -3.97 -2.42 -22.20
C PRO A 81 -5.11 -1.87 -21.33
N ASP A 82 -6.20 -1.49 -21.98
CA ASP A 82 -7.43 -1.08 -21.30
C ASP A 82 -8.03 -2.24 -20.48
N GLY A 83 -8.58 -1.89 -19.31
CA GLY A 83 -9.13 -2.85 -18.36
C GLY A 83 -8.12 -3.47 -17.39
N GLU A 84 -6.82 -3.17 -17.55
CA GLU A 84 -5.77 -3.68 -16.67
C GLU A 84 -5.45 -2.72 -15.51
N THR A 85 -4.98 -3.27 -14.39
CA THR A 85 -4.49 -2.47 -13.27
C THR A 85 -2.98 -2.62 -13.16
N VAL A 86 -2.27 -1.54 -13.47
CA VAL A 86 -0.81 -1.49 -13.39
C VAL A 86 -0.41 -1.22 -11.95
N PHE A 87 0.21 -2.21 -11.30
CA PHE A 87 0.68 -2.08 -9.93
C PHE A 87 1.97 -1.26 -9.88
N LEU A 88 1.98 -0.19 -9.10
CA LEU A 88 3.14 0.69 -8.90
C LEU A 88 4.00 0.27 -7.70
N GLY A 89 3.44 -0.55 -6.79
CA GLY A 89 4.15 -1.01 -5.60
C GLY A 89 3.28 -0.88 -4.35
N THR A 90 3.94 -0.87 -3.19
CA THR A 90 3.28 -0.70 -1.90
C THR A 90 3.83 0.50 -1.14
N VAL A 91 3.00 1.09 -0.29
CA VAL A 91 3.38 2.10 0.69
C VAL A 91 2.99 1.63 2.07
N THR A 92 3.88 1.76 3.03
CA THR A 92 3.64 1.39 4.42
C THR A 92 3.47 2.67 5.23
N LEU A 93 2.25 2.90 5.68
CA LEU A 93 1.82 4.11 6.36
C LEU A 93 1.28 3.78 7.74
N ARG A 94 1.50 4.70 8.67
CA ARG A 94 0.85 4.67 9.97
C ARG A 94 -0.45 5.45 9.94
N SER A 95 -1.39 5.11 10.83
CA SER A 95 -2.67 5.80 10.98
C SER A 95 -2.53 7.28 11.38
N ASP A 96 -1.34 7.74 11.77
CA ASP A 96 -1.02 9.17 11.97
C ASP A 96 -0.54 9.88 10.70
N GLU A 97 -0.72 9.27 9.53
CA GLU A 97 -0.30 9.79 8.21
C GLU A 97 1.22 9.77 7.96
N THR A 98 2.00 9.14 8.85
CA THR A 98 3.45 9.00 8.71
C THR A 98 3.85 7.85 7.78
N LEU A 99 4.67 8.16 6.77
CA LEU A 99 5.30 7.16 5.90
C LEU A 99 6.45 6.46 6.62
N VAL A 100 6.36 5.14 6.74
CA VAL A 100 7.38 4.30 7.37
C VAL A 100 8.25 3.62 6.33
N ASP A 101 7.64 3.07 5.28
CA ASP A 101 8.35 2.38 4.19
C ASP A 101 7.62 2.56 2.86
N HIS A 102 8.33 2.39 1.75
CA HIS A 102 7.72 2.32 0.43
C HIS A 102 8.52 1.40 -0.50
N SER A 103 7.80 0.60 -1.28
CA SER A 103 8.35 -0.25 -2.34
C SER A 103 7.83 0.18 -3.72
N LEU A 104 7.68 1.49 -3.91
CA LEU A 104 7.23 2.11 -5.16
C LEU A 104 8.27 1.98 -6.27
N ARG A 105 7.82 1.60 -7.47
CA ARG A 105 8.64 1.54 -8.68
C ARG A 105 7.86 2.03 -9.89
N SER A 106 8.59 2.65 -10.81
CA SER A 106 8.06 3.01 -12.11
C SER A 106 7.64 1.73 -12.86
N PRO A 107 6.47 1.73 -13.53
CA PRO A 107 6.06 0.58 -14.31
C PRO A 107 7.03 0.43 -15.47
N SER A 108 7.70 -0.71 -15.52
CA SER A 108 8.68 -1.03 -16.55
C SER A 108 8.01 -2.00 -17.51
N PHE A 109 7.44 -1.46 -18.59
CA PHE A 109 7.00 -2.28 -19.72
C PHE A 109 8.24 -2.49 -20.58
N ASP A 110 8.95 -3.59 -20.34
CA ASP A 110 10.05 -4.01 -21.21
C ASP A 110 9.44 -4.21 -22.62
N GLU A 111 9.94 -3.48 -23.62
CA GLU A 111 9.47 -3.60 -25.01
C GLU A 111 9.68 -5.04 -25.48
N ALA A 112 8.61 -5.85 -25.43
CA ALA A 112 8.62 -7.24 -25.90
C ALA A 112 8.53 -7.33 -27.43
#